data_AF-A0A3N5EHI4-F1
#
_entry.id   AF-A0A3N5EHI4-F1
#
_cell.length_a   1.000
_cell.length_b   1.000
_cell.length_c   1.000
_cell.angle_alpha   90.00
_cell.angle_beta   90.00
_cell.angle_gamma   90.00
#
_symmetry.space_group_name_H-M   'P 1'
#
loop_
_entity.id
_entity.type
_entity.pdbx_description
1 polymer ?
#
loop_
_entity_poly.entity_id
_entity_poly.type
_entity_poly.pdbx_seq_one_letter_code
_entity_poly.pdbx_strand_id
1 'polypeptide(L)'
;MSDTRKRGSTSNMVKIFIPDNSVITGAGVTGLTYQSTNLRISYLRDKDAALTSYIGANIETVSTLGTYQAPSSSSKCRFKETAIPGVYEIHFHNDATAFGAADTSEKVIVLVAEDTTTDLKIGPCAKEIQLTAFDLQTATVDMGKINGSAAAAIRLALSTGQIITGTVDDTVAPTTTEFEADDITEATADHYKGRVIIFTTGALAGQGTTISSYSLAGGKGHFVVVTLTEAPANNDTFIIV
;
A
#
# COMPACT_ATOMS: atom_id res chain seq x y z
N MET A 1 8.04 2.78 -20.56
CA MET A 1 6.70 2.64 -19.95
C MET A 1 6.91 1.94 -18.62
N SER A 2 6.71 2.61 -17.50
CA SER A 2 6.83 1.98 -16.17
C SER A 2 5.72 0.95 -16.01
N ASP A 3 6.09 -0.33 -15.87
CA ASP A 3 5.16 -1.44 -15.64
C ASP A 3 5.52 -2.03 -14.27
N THR A 4 4.61 -1.88 -13.31
CA THR A 4 4.77 -2.40 -11.95
C THR A 4 3.52 -3.18 -11.59
N ARG A 5 3.70 -4.38 -11.05
CA ARG A 5 2.59 -5.26 -10.66
C ARG A 5 2.82 -5.86 -9.29
N LYS A 6 1.72 -6.16 -8.61
CA LYS A 6 1.78 -6.99 -7.40
C LYS A 6 2.21 -8.41 -7.77
N ARG A 7 3.11 -8.98 -6.98
CA ARG A 7 3.41 -10.41 -6.99
C ARG A 7 2.16 -11.23 -6.65
N GLY A 8 1.93 -12.31 -7.39
CA GLY A 8 0.73 -13.15 -7.31
C GLY A 8 -0.51 -12.53 -7.96
N SER A 9 -0.36 -11.43 -8.70
CA SER A 9 -1.47 -10.90 -9.50
C SER A 9 -1.91 -11.91 -10.55
N THR A 10 -3.21 -11.94 -10.83
CA THR A 10 -3.80 -12.72 -11.92
C THR A 10 -4.14 -11.80 -13.10
N SER A 11 -4.52 -12.38 -14.23
CA SER A 11 -4.91 -11.64 -15.43
C SER A 11 -3.80 -10.75 -16.00
N ASN A 12 -2.56 -11.25 -15.97
CA ASN A 12 -1.39 -10.49 -16.39
C ASN A 12 -1.33 -10.31 -17.91
N MET A 13 -1.54 -9.07 -18.36
CA MET A 13 -1.39 -8.64 -19.75
C MET A 13 -0.20 -7.68 -19.88
N VAL A 14 0.77 -8.05 -20.71
CA VAL A 14 1.98 -7.26 -20.96
C VAL A 14 1.92 -6.70 -22.37
N LYS A 15 2.15 -5.39 -22.52
CA LYS A 15 2.39 -4.77 -23.82
C LYS A 15 3.87 -4.50 -24.02
N ILE A 16 4.42 -4.92 -25.15
CA ILE A 16 5.83 -4.72 -25.52
C ILE A 16 5.94 -4.19 -26.95
N PHE A 17 6.78 -3.19 -27.15
CA PHE A 17 7.12 -2.69 -28.49
C PHE A 17 8.29 -3.50 -29.03
N ILE A 18 8.15 -4.08 -30.22
CA ILE A 18 9.19 -4.87 -30.86
C ILE A 18 9.72 -4.09 -32.07
N PRO A 19 10.98 -3.60 -32.03
CA PRO A 19 11.56 -2.88 -33.17
C PRO A 19 11.80 -3.83 -34.34
N ASP A 20 11.61 -3.32 -35.55
CA ASP A 20 12.09 -3.99 -36.76
C ASP A 20 13.58 -3.61 -36.94
N ASN A 21 14.46 -4.59 -36.72
CA ASN A 21 15.91 -4.41 -36.84
C ASN A 21 16.39 -4.27 -38.29
N SER A 22 15.51 -4.45 -39.28
CA SER A 22 15.84 -4.22 -40.69
C SER A 22 15.65 -2.76 -41.12
N VAL A 23 15.05 -1.90 -40.27
CA VAL A 23 14.76 -0.50 -40.59
C VAL A 23 15.44 0.47 -39.64
N ILE A 24 16.01 1.54 -40.20
CA ILE A 24 16.76 2.57 -39.45
C ILE A 24 15.88 3.65 -38.82
N THR A 25 14.59 3.67 -39.16
CA THR A 25 13.63 4.68 -38.66
C THR A 25 13.15 4.41 -37.24
N GLY A 26 13.52 3.25 -36.66
CA GLY A 26 12.99 2.79 -35.38
C GLY A 26 11.53 2.32 -35.45
N ALA A 27 11.02 2.04 -36.65
CA ALA A 27 9.68 1.48 -36.79
C ALA A 27 9.60 0.08 -36.15
N GLY A 28 8.43 -0.26 -35.63
CA GLY A 28 8.18 -1.57 -35.06
C GLY A 28 7.87 -2.61 -36.12
N VAL A 29 8.18 -3.87 -35.83
CA VAL A 29 7.83 -4.99 -36.72
C VAL A 29 6.32 -5.19 -36.71
N THR A 30 5.68 -5.16 -37.86
CA THR A 30 4.22 -5.37 -38.00
C THR A 30 3.93 -6.74 -38.59
N GLY A 31 2.77 -7.33 -38.25
CA GLY A 31 2.30 -8.57 -38.86
C GLY A 31 2.87 -9.86 -38.26
N LEU A 32 3.59 -9.80 -37.13
CA LEU A 32 3.90 -11.03 -36.40
C LEU A 32 2.61 -11.65 -35.88
N THR A 33 2.51 -12.96 -35.99
CA THR A 33 1.37 -13.73 -35.48
C THR A 33 1.85 -14.78 -34.49
N TYR A 34 0.94 -15.37 -33.72
CA TYR A 34 1.28 -16.50 -32.85
C TYR A 34 1.84 -17.72 -33.61
N GLN A 35 1.65 -17.79 -34.94
CA GLN A 35 2.19 -18.84 -35.81
C GLN A 35 3.52 -18.48 -36.47
N SER A 36 4.06 -17.28 -36.22
CA SER A 36 5.34 -16.87 -36.78
C SER A 36 6.44 -17.86 -36.36
N THR A 37 7.04 -18.53 -37.34
CA THR A 37 8.15 -19.45 -37.13
C THR A 37 9.32 -18.70 -36.48
N ASN A 38 10.01 -19.34 -35.53
CA ASN A 38 11.09 -18.76 -34.74
C ASN A 38 10.70 -17.65 -33.75
N LEU A 39 9.41 -17.37 -33.54
CA LEU A 39 8.99 -16.49 -32.46
C LEU A 39 9.22 -17.17 -31.10
N ARG A 40 9.99 -16.51 -30.24
CA ARG A 40 10.24 -16.92 -28.86
C ARG A 40 9.81 -15.83 -27.89
N ILE A 41 9.00 -16.20 -26.91
CA ILE A 41 8.61 -15.34 -25.79
C ILE A 41 9.11 -16.01 -24.52
N SER A 42 9.93 -15.32 -23.75
CA SER A 42 10.52 -15.86 -22.53
C SER A 42 10.27 -14.95 -21.35
N TYR A 43 10.32 -15.51 -20.14
CA TYR A 43 10.44 -14.72 -18.93
C TYR A 43 11.50 -15.29 -17.99
N LEU A 44 12.07 -14.41 -17.17
CA LEU A 44 13.00 -14.75 -16.11
C LEU A 44 12.76 -13.80 -14.94
N ARG A 45 12.46 -14.35 -13.76
CA ARG A 45 12.50 -13.59 -12.51
C ARG A 45 13.95 -13.50 -12.05
N ASP A 46 14.30 -12.45 -11.31
CA ASP A 46 15.64 -12.26 -10.75
C ASP A 46 16.16 -13.41 -9.86
N LYS A 47 15.28 -14.25 -9.30
CA LYS A 47 15.64 -15.42 -8.49
C LYS A 47 15.46 -16.75 -9.21
N ASP A 48 15.01 -16.74 -10.46
CA ASP A 48 14.92 -17.95 -11.27
C ASP A 48 16.32 -18.42 -11.67
N ALA A 49 16.59 -19.71 -11.54
CA ALA A 49 17.85 -20.31 -11.99
C ALA A 49 17.93 -20.49 -13.52
N ALA A 50 16.78 -20.45 -14.21
CA ALA A 50 16.67 -20.62 -15.65
C ALA A 50 15.45 -19.87 -16.20
N LEU A 51 15.55 -19.42 -17.46
CA LEU A 51 14.44 -18.77 -18.15
C LEU A 51 13.36 -19.79 -18.53
N THR A 52 12.10 -19.35 -18.55
CA THR A 52 10.99 -20.10 -19.14
C THR A 52 10.72 -19.55 -20.54
N SER A 53 10.51 -20.42 -21.53
CA SER A 53 10.24 -20.03 -22.93
C SER A 53 8.96 -20.64 -23.47
N TYR A 54 8.25 -19.84 -24.25
CA TYR A 54 7.14 -20.21 -25.11
C TYR A 54 7.59 -20.10 -26.57
N ILE A 55 7.43 -21.20 -27.32
CA ILE A 55 7.79 -21.32 -28.75
C ILE A 55 6.73 -22.14 -29.48
N GLY A 56 6.53 -21.86 -30.77
CA GLY A 56 5.64 -22.64 -31.63
C GLY A 56 4.24 -22.85 -31.03
N ALA A 57 3.84 -24.12 -30.86
CA ALA A 57 2.52 -24.50 -30.34
C ALA A 57 2.22 -24.05 -28.90
N ASN A 58 3.22 -23.54 -28.18
CA ASN A 58 3.05 -22.96 -26.84
C ASN A 58 2.66 -21.47 -26.86
N ILE A 59 2.51 -20.88 -28.05
CA ILE A 59 2.02 -19.52 -28.24
C ILE A 59 0.64 -19.58 -28.90
N GLU A 60 -0.34 -18.90 -28.32
CA GLU A 60 -1.72 -18.88 -28.78
C GLU A 60 -2.15 -17.46 -29.20
N THR A 61 -3.27 -17.34 -29.91
CA THR A 61 -3.83 -16.03 -30.26
C THR A 61 -4.55 -15.37 -29.08
N VAL A 62 -4.59 -14.03 -29.06
CA VAL A 62 -5.54 -13.26 -28.23
C VAL A 62 -6.82 -13.05 -29.03
N SER A 63 -7.97 -13.46 -28.49
CA SER A 63 -9.27 -13.26 -29.15
C SER A 63 -9.63 -11.76 -29.23
N THR A 64 -9.66 -11.10 -28.07
CA THR A 64 -10.03 -9.67 -27.92
C THR A 64 -8.92 -8.91 -27.22
N LEU A 65 -8.33 -7.92 -27.91
CA LEU A 65 -7.27 -7.08 -27.34
C LEU A 65 -7.78 -6.28 -26.14
N GLY A 66 -6.95 -6.13 -25.12
CA GLY A 66 -7.26 -5.41 -23.89
C GLY A 66 -8.19 -6.16 -22.93
N THR A 67 -8.63 -7.37 -23.27
CA THR A 67 -9.42 -8.24 -22.39
C THR A 67 -8.62 -9.49 -22.08
N TYR A 68 -8.33 -9.72 -20.80
CA TYR A 68 -7.56 -10.89 -20.41
C TYR A 68 -8.26 -12.17 -20.86
N GLN A 69 -7.48 -13.03 -21.49
CA GLN A 69 -7.88 -14.37 -21.88
C GLN A 69 -6.80 -15.32 -21.37
N ALA A 70 -7.16 -16.24 -20.49
CA ALA A 70 -6.22 -17.24 -19.99
C ALA A 70 -5.67 -18.07 -21.17
N PRO A 71 -4.33 -18.24 -21.29
CA PRO A 71 -3.74 -19.30 -22.11
C PRO A 71 -4.33 -20.67 -21.73
N SER A 72 -4.30 -21.65 -22.63
CA SER A 72 -4.93 -22.95 -22.34
C SER A 72 -4.24 -23.77 -21.24
N SER A 73 -3.00 -23.43 -20.87
CA SER A 73 -2.25 -24.04 -19.76
C SER A 73 -1.12 -23.13 -19.28
N SER A 74 -0.49 -23.46 -18.15
CA SER A 74 0.63 -22.70 -17.57
C SER A 74 1.90 -22.70 -18.43
N SER A 75 2.06 -23.71 -19.30
CA SER A 75 3.17 -23.80 -20.26
C SER A 75 2.93 -23.01 -21.55
N LYS A 76 1.89 -22.19 -21.61
CA LYS A 76 1.55 -21.37 -22.78
C LYS A 76 1.39 -19.89 -22.47
N CYS A 77 1.53 -19.08 -23.50
CA CYS A 77 1.15 -17.66 -23.48
C CYS A 77 0.22 -17.35 -24.67
N ARG A 78 -0.41 -16.17 -24.64
CA ARG A 78 -1.08 -15.61 -25.83
C ARG A 78 -0.30 -14.42 -26.36
N PHE A 79 -0.33 -14.19 -27.67
CA PHE A 79 0.39 -13.12 -28.36
C PHE A 79 -0.45 -12.56 -29.51
N LYS A 80 -0.53 -11.22 -29.62
CA LYS A 80 -1.18 -10.56 -30.76
C LYS A 80 -0.72 -9.11 -30.92
N GLU A 81 -0.63 -8.65 -32.16
CA GLU A 81 -0.38 -7.23 -32.47
C GLU A 81 -1.56 -6.36 -32.02
N THR A 82 -1.25 -5.18 -31.48
CA THR A 82 -2.24 -4.17 -31.12
C THR A 82 -2.53 -3.21 -32.28
N ALA A 83 -3.41 -2.23 -32.07
CA ALA A 83 -3.63 -1.17 -33.05
C ALA A 83 -2.43 -0.20 -33.20
N ILE A 84 -1.46 -0.23 -32.27
CA ILE A 84 -0.23 0.55 -32.37
C ILE A 84 0.80 -0.32 -33.10
N PRO A 85 1.28 0.08 -34.30
CA PRO A 85 2.22 -0.72 -35.09
C PRO A 85 3.45 -1.14 -34.28
N GLY A 86 3.72 -2.45 -34.29
CA GLY A 86 4.85 -3.04 -33.56
C GLY A 86 4.69 -3.15 -32.04
N VAL A 87 3.56 -2.76 -31.47
CA VAL A 87 3.23 -3.07 -30.07
C VAL A 87 2.37 -4.32 -30.03
N TYR A 88 2.80 -5.29 -29.23
CA TYR A 88 2.16 -6.58 -29.06
C TYR A 88 1.67 -6.76 -27.62
N GLU A 89 0.53 -7.43 -27.48
CA GLU A 89 -0.07 -7.82 -26.20
C GLU A 89 0.21 -9.31 -25.93
N ILE A 90 0.69 -9.59 -24.72
CA ILE A 90 1.05 -10.92 -24.24
C ILE A 90 0.23 -11.25 -23.01
N HIS A 91 -0.49 -12.38 -23.01
CA HIS A 91 -1.18 -12.87 -21.81
C HIS A 91 -0.41 -14.03 -21.21
N PHE A 92 -0.13 -13.94 -19.92
CA PHE A 92 0.44 -15.02 -19.15
C PHE A 92 -0.65 -15.79 -18.42
N HIS A 93 -0.48 -17.10 -18.30
CA HIS A 93 -1.36 -17.93 -17.48
C HIS A 93 -1.30 -17.49 -16.02
N ASN A 94 -2.42 -17.56 -15.30
CA ASN A 94 -2.46 -17.20 -13.88
C ASN A 94 -1.50 -18.06 -13.04
N ASP A 95 -1.33 -19.33 -13.44
CA ASP A 95 -0.40 -20.26 -12.78
C ASP A 95 1.01 -20.25 -13.39
N ALA A 96 1.31 -19.36 -14.36
CA ALA A 96 2.68 -19.18 -14.81
C ALA A 96 3.51 -18.52 -13.69
N THR A 97 4.74 -19.00 -13.48
CA THR A 97 5.57 -18.47 -12.39
C THR A 97 6.01 -17.01 -12.63
N ALA A 98 5.90 -16.49 -13.85
CA ALA A 98 6.29 -15.13 -14.23
C ALA A 98 5.85 -14.04 -13.23
N PHE A 99 4.59 -14.12 -12.77
CA PHE A 99 4.01 -13.19 -11.79
C PHE A 99 3.56 -13.89 -10.51
N GLY A 100 3.92 -15.15 -10.29
CA GLY A 100 3.52 -15.94 -9.13
C GLY A 100 4.06 -15.43 -7.78
N ALA A 101 3.45 -15.89 -6.68
CA ALA A 101 3.81 -15.50 -5.31
C ALA A 101 4.86 -16.39 -4.63
N ALA A 102 5.48 -17.32 -5.37
CA ALA A 102 6.30 -18.39 -4.80
C ALA A 102 7.63 -17.91 -4.16
N ASP A 103 8.12 -16.74 -4.54
CA ASP A 103 9.41 -16.20 -4.08
C ASP A 103 9.33 -14.71 -3.72
N THR A 104 10.47 -14.12 -3.39
CA THR A 104 10.64 -12.69 -3.12
C THR A 104 11.29 -11.91 -4.27
N SER A 105 11.18 -12.38 -5.51
CA SER A 105 11.67 -11.69 -6.72
C SER A 105 11.16 -10.27 -6.92
N GLU A 106 12.02 -9.28 -7.11
CA GLU A 106 11.58 -7.88 -7.22
C GLU A 106 11.28 -7.47 -8.65
N LYS A 107 11.63 -8.32 -9.62
CA LYS A 107 11.43 -8.05 -11.04
C LYS A 107 11.26 -9.33 -11.84
N VAL A 108 10.57 -9.18 -12.96
CA VAL A 108 10.54 -10.17 -14.04
C VAL A 108 10.91 -9.47 -15.34
N ILE A 109 11.80 -10.09 -16.12
CA ILE A 109 12.11 -9.66 -17.48
C ILE A 109 11.30 -10.53 -18.41
N VAL A 110 10.51 -9.90 -19.29
CA VAL A 110 9.88 -10.55 -20.44
C VAL A 110 10.72 -10.25 -21.67
N LEU A 111 11.14 -11.28 -22.39
CA LEU A 111 11.94 -11.16 -23.60
C LEU A 111 11.14 -11.69 -24.79
N VAL A 112 11.01 -10.90 -25.85
CA VAL A 112 10.60 -11.38 -27.16
C VAL A 112 11.82 -11.37 -28.07
N ALA A 113 12.12 -12.51 -28.66
CA ALA A 113 13.29 -12.66 -29.53
C ALA A 113 12.98 -13.64 -30.64
N GLU A 114 13.87 -13.67 -31.62
CA GLU A 114 13.92 -14.75 -32.58
C GLU A 114 14.69 -15.93 -31.99
N ASP A 115 14.26 -17.15 -32.27
CA ASP A 115 14.83 -18.35 -31.66
C ASP A 115 16.18 -18.73 -32.31
N THR A 116 16.15 -19.03 -33.62
CA THR A 116 17.30 -19.65 -34.31
C THR A 116 17.73 -18.92 -35.58
N THR A 117 16.97 -17.92 -36.04
CA THR A 117 17.18 -17.23 -37.33
C THR A 117 17.10 -15.69 -37.19
N THR A 118 17.06 -14.97 -38.31
CA THR A 118 16.86 -13.50 -38.41
C THR A 118 15.69 -13.10 -39.32
N ASP A 119 14.84 -14.05 -39.70
CA ASP A 119 13.78 -13.92 -40.69
C ASP A 119 12.60 -13.07 -40.17
N LEU A 120 12.39 -13.04 -38.85
CA LEU A 120 11.39 -12.19 -38.23
C LEU A 120 11.83 -10.72 -38.16
N LYS A 121 13.11 -10.45 -38.43
CA LYS A 121 13.72 -9.10 -38.37
C LYS A 121 13.63 -8.48 -36.98
N ILE A 122 13.56 -9.30 -35.94
CA ILE A 122 13.49 -8.84 -34.55
C ILE A 122 14.83 -9.06 -33.85
N GLY A 123 15.27 -8.08 -33.07
CA GLY A 123 16.31 -8.28 -32.07
C GLY A 123 15.74 -8.79 -30.75
N PRO A 124 16.61 -9.09 -29.76
CA PRO A 124 16.18 -9.34 -28.39
C PRO A 124 15.49 -8.10 -27.82
N CYS A 125 14.19 -8.20 -27.58
CA CYS A 125 13.36 -7.12 -27.06
C CYS A 125 12.92 -7.44 -25.63
N ALA A 126 13.59 -6.83 -24.66
CA ALA A 126 13.33 -7.05 -23.25
C ALA A 126 12.44 -5.94 -22.65
N LYS A 127 11.48 -6.35 -21.83
CA LYS A 127 10.71 -5.47 -20.96
C LYS A 127 10.86 -5.95 -19.52
N GLU A 128 11.45 -5.11 -18.68
CA GLU A 128 11.43 -5.33 -17.24
C GLU A 128 10.09 -4.89 -16.67
N ILE A 129 9.54 -5.71 -15.79
CA ILE A 129 8.34 -5.42 -15.01
C ILE A 129 8.73 -5.55 -13.55
N GLN A 130 8.50 -4.47 -12.82
CA GLN A 130 8.78 -4.41 -11.39
C GLN A 130 7.68 -5.16 -10.63
N LEU A 131 8.07 -5.94 -9.62
CA LEU A 131 7.17 -6.74 -8.79
C LEU A 131 7.14 -6.18 -7.36
N THR A 132 5.96 -5.84 -6.88
CA THR A 132 5.75 -5.34 -5.52
C THR A 132 5.05 -6.39 -4.66
N ALA A 133 5.25 -6.33 -3.33
CA ALA A 133 4.53 -7.20 -2.40
C ALA A 133 3.04 -6.83 -2.25
N PHE A 134 2.68 -5.60 -2.60
CA PHE A 134 1.33 -5.05 -2.49
C PHE A 134 0.88 -4.42 -3.81
N ASP A 135 -0.44 -4.24 -3.98
CA ASP A 135 -1.01 -3.63 -5.18
C ASP A 135 -0.90 -2.10 -5.07
N LEU A 136 -0.22 -1.48 -6.04
CA LEU A 136 -0.01 -0.03 -6.09
C LEU A 136 -1.26 0.74 -6.55
N GLN A 137 -2.17 0.14 -7.29
CA GLN A 137 -3.38 0.82 -7.78
C GLN A 137 -4.44 0.94 -6.69
N THR A 138 -4.46 0.00 -5.74
CA THR A 138 -5.29 0.08 -4.54
C THR A 138 -4.54 0.62 -3.33
N ALA A 139 -3.25 0.97 -3.46
CA ALA A 139 -2.47 1.58 -2.39
C ALA A 139 -2.78 3.08 -2.32
N THR A 140 -3.85 3.45 -1.63
CA THR A 140 -4.11 4.83 -1.22
C THR A 140 -3.08 5.27 -0.17
N VAL A 141 -2.76 6.57 -0.15
CA VAL A 141 -1.85 7.17 0.84
C VAL A 141 -2.62 7.41 2.15
N ASP A 142 -3.03 6.32 2.80
CA ASP A 142 -3.80 6.33 4.05
C ASP A 142 -2.91 5.95 5.25
N MET A 143 -3.51 5.80 6.46
CA MET A 143 -2.89 5.27 7.69
C MET A 143 -1.98 4.04 7.49
N GLY A 144 -2.06 3.37 6.33
CA GLY A 144 -1.10 2.42 5.79
C GLY A 144 0.38 2.84 5.81
N LYS A 145 0.75 4.12 5.70
CA LYS A 145 2.18 4.53 5.82
C LYS A 145 2.69 4.60 7.26
N ILE A 146 1.78 4.74 8.23
CA ILE A 146 2.06 4.46 9.65
C ILE A 146 2.14 2.93 9.83
N ASN A 147 1.27 2.16 9.16
CA ASN A 147 1.33 0.70 9.09
C ASN A 147 2.36 0.15 8.07
N GLY A 148 3.62 0.39 8.38
CA GLY A 148 4.76 -0.08 7.58
C GLY A 148 6.08 0.54 8.02
N SER A 149 6.01 1.68 8.72
CA SER A 149 7.12 2.26 9.46
C SER A 149 6.92 2.01 10.95
N ALA A 150 7.57 0.97 11.47
CA ALA A 150 7.55 0.65 12.90
C ALA A 150 7.93 1.86 13.76
N ALA A 151 8.90 2.67 13.31
CA ALA A 151 9.34 3.87 14.01
C ALA A 151 8.26 4.97 14.08
N ALA A 152 7.50 5.19 13.01
CA ALA A 152 6.43 6.19 12.99
C ALA A 152 5.25 5.75 13.87
N ALA A 153 4.90 4.46 13.83
CA ALA A 153 3.87 3.88 14.69
C ALA A 153 4.25 3.97 16.18
N ILE A 154 5.51 3.69 16.53
CA ILE A 154 6.03 3.83 17.90
C ILE A 154 5.92 5.29 18.37
N ARG A 155 6.30 6.26 17.53
CA ARG A 155 6.23 7.68 17.90
C ARG A 155 4.80 8.15 18.12
N LEU A 156 3.86 7.72 17.29
CA LEU A 156 2.46 8.03 17.47
C LEU A 156 1.92 7.38 18.76
N ALA A 157 2.21 6.10 18.99
CA ALA A 157 1.80 5.39 20.20
C ALA A 157 2.35 6.05 21.48
N LEU A 158 3.60 6.50 21.45
CA LEU A 158 4.20 7.27 22.54
C LEU A 158 3.45 8.58 22.77
N SER A 159 3.15 9.33 21.71
CA SER A 159 2.42 10.60 21.79
C SER A 159 0.99 10.42 22.30
N THR A 160 0.24 9.46 21.77
CA THR A 160 -1.14 9.18 22.22
C THR A 160 -1.17 8.59 23.62
N GLY A 161 -0.13 7.85 24.02
CA GLY A 161 0.02 7.34 25.39
C GLY A 161 0.30 8.42 26.44
N GLN A 162 0.64 9.66 26.04
CA GLN A 162 0.73 10.79 26.98
C GLN A 162 -0.63 11.45 27.26
N ILE A 163 -1.67 11.11 26.50
CA ILE A 163 -3.03 11.62 26.70
C ILE A 163 -3.65 10.81 27.83
N ILE A 164 -4.05 11.48 28.90
CA ILE A 164 -4.65 10.84 30.07
C ILE A 164 -6.14 11.13 30.05
N THR A 165 -6.97 10.11 30.09
CA THR A 165 -8.43 10.27 30.20
C THR A 165 -8.82 10.32 31.66
N GLY A 166 -9.79 11.15 32.01
CA GLY A 166 -10.40 11.17 33.34
C GLY A 166 -11.90 11.46 33.29
N THR A 167 -12.54 11.23 34.41
CA THR A 167 -13.98 11.38 34.61
C THR A 167 -14.23 12.23 35.84
N VAL A 168 -15.08 13.25 35.74
CA VAL A 168 -15.40 14.11 36.88
C VAL A 168 -16.22 13.34 37.91
N ASP A 169 -15.81 13.44 39.17
CA ASP A 169 -16.49 12.92 40.35
C ASP A 169 -17.11 14.06 41.17
N ASP A 170 -18.33 13.86 41.66
CA ASP A 170 -19.11 14.86 42.41
C ASP A 170 -19.21 14.60 43.92
N THR A 171 -18.41 13.69 44.46
CA THR A 171 -18.37 13.46 45.93
C THR A 171 -17.98 14.74 46.67
N VAL A 172 -17.10 15.53 46.06
CA VAL A 172 -16.97 16.96 46.32
C VAL A 172 -17.60 17.70 45.15
N ALA A 173 -18.55 18.59 45.43
CA ALA A 173 -19.27 19.31 44.38
C ALA A 173 -18.30 20.12 43.50
N PRO A 174 -18.23 19.85 42.18
CA PRO A 174 -17.38 20.61 41.28
C PRO A 174 -17.78 22.08 41.22
N THR A 175 -16.79 22.94 41.01
CA THR A 175 -17.00 24.38 40.77
C THR A 175 -16.38 24.79 39.44
N THR A 176 -16.47 26.07 39.08
CA THR A 176 -15.81 26.60 37.88
C THR A 176 -14.28 26.59 37.97
N THR A 177 -13.70 26.36 39.14
CA THR A 177 -12.24 26.42 39.35
C THR A 177 -11.64 25.14 39.92
N GLU A 178 -12.47 24.20 40.38
CA GLU A 178 -11.98 22.95 40.95
C GLU A 178 -12.96 21.79 40.70
N PHE A 179 -12.42 20.58 40.55
CA PHE A 179 -13.19 19.35 40.50
C PHE A 179 -12.29 18.16 40.84
N GLU A 180 -12.90 17.01 41.15
CA GLU A 180 -12.18 15.78 41.43
C GLU A 180 -12.41 14.73 40.33
N ALA A 181 -11.50 13.78 40.20
CA ALA A 181 -11.63 12.61 39.34
C ALA A 181 -11.18 11.36 40.11
N ASP A 182 -12.07 10.37 40.24
CA ASP A 182 -11.79 9.14 40.98
C ASP A 182 -10.95 8.13 40.18
N ASP A 183 -10.89 8.29 38.86
CA ASP A 183 -10.08 7.50 37.93
C ASP A 183 -8.65 8.04 37.73
N ILE A 184 -8.31 9.16 38.36
CA ILE A 184 -6.94 9.72 38.41
C ILE A 184 -6.39 9.62 39.83
N THR A 185 -5.40 8.73 40.03
CA THR A 185 -4.86 8.44 41.37
C THR A 185 -3.38 8.78 41.54
N GLU A 186 -2.82 9.66 40.69
CA GLU A 186 -1.42 10.08 40.77
C GLU A 186 -1.14 10.78 42.11
N ALA A 187 -0.15 10.31 42.87
CA ALA A 187 0.07 10.76 44.26
C ALA A 187 0.91 12.04 44.37
N THR A 188 1.67 12.38 43.32
CA THR A 188 2.62 13.50 43.35
C THR A 188 1.87 14.83 43.20
N ALA A 189 2.09 15.74 44.14
CA ALA A 189 1.56 17.10 44.04
C ALA A 189 2.08 17.80 42.76
N ASP A 190 1.21 18.58 42.13
CA ASP A 190 1.48 19.35 40.91
C ASP A 190 1.95 18.52 39.70
N HIS A 191 1.76 17.19 39.69
CA HIS A 191 2.20 16.32 38.59
C HIS A 191 1.64 16.76 37.22
N TYR A 192 0.40 17.25 37.17
CA TYR A 192 -0.25 17.73 35.94
C TYR A 192 -0.26 19.25 35.78
N LYS A 193 0.40 20.00 36.67
CA LYS A 193 0.39 21.46 36.62
C LYS A 193 0.97 21.98 35.31
N GLY A 194 0.27 22.93 34.69
CA GLY A 194 0.63 23.52 33.40
C GLY A 194 0.16 22.72 32.17
N ARG A 195 -0.36 21.50 32.34
CA ARG A 195 -1.04 20.76 31.27
C ARG A 195 -2.43 21.34 30.99
N VAL A 196 -3.01 20.95 29.86
CA VAL A 196 -4.36 21.37 29.45
C VAL A 196 -5.34 20.23 29.66
N ILE A 197 -6.48 20.55 30.29
CA ILE A 197 -7.66 19.70 30.33
C ILE A 197 -8.59 20.13 29.21
N ILE A 198 -9.10 19.17 28.44
CA ILE A 198 -10.14 19.37 27.44
C ILE A 198 -11.32 18.47 27.79
N PHE A 199 -12.48 19.06 28.04
CA PHE A 199 -13.70 18.31 28.26
C PHE A 199 -14.19 17.72 26.94
N THR A 200 -14.61 16.46 26.99
CA THR A 200 -15.03 15.67 25.81
C THR A 200 -16.54 15.41 25.80
N THR A 201 -17.21 15.62 26.92
CA THR A 201 -18.67 15.54 27.09
C THR A 201 -19.16 16.67 28.00
N GLY A 202 -20.47 16.67 28.31
CA GLY A 202 -21.08 17.65 29.22
C GLY A 202 -21.33 19.02 28.59
N ALA A 203 -21.74 19.98 29.42
CA ALA A 203 -21.94 21.37 29.00
C ALA A 203 -20.63 22.05 28.56
N LEU A 204 -19.49 21.54 29.04
CA LEU A 204 -18.15 22.03 28.72
C LEU A 204 -17.51 21.33 27.51
N ALA A 205 -18.22 20.44 26.80
CA ALA A 205 -17.64 19.67 25.70
C ALA A 205 -16.90 20.56 24.67
N GLY A 206 -15.62 20.24 24.41
CA GLY A 206 -14.72 20.99 23.54
C GLY A 206 -14.01 22.17 24.20
N GLN A 207 -14.36 22.55 25.43
CA GLN A 207 -13.67 23.59 26.17
C GLN A 207 -12.35 23.07 26.77
N GLY A 208 -11.30 23.86 26.61
CA GLY A 208 -9.99 23.63 27.21
C GLY A 208 -9.65 24.61 28.33
N THR A 209 -8.96 24.16 29.37
CA THR A 209 -8.41 25.01 30.44
C THR A 209 -7.07 24.49 30.96
N THR A 210 -6.23 25.38 31.52
CA THR A 210 -4.93 25.00 32.09
C THR A 210 -5.08 24.58 33.56
N ILE A 211 -4.37 23.52 33.96
CA ILE A 211 -4.25 23.07 35.35
C ILE A 211 -3.32 24.00 36.11
N SER A 212 -3.84 24.68 37.13
CA SER A 212 -3.11 25.59 38.01
C SER A 212 -2.44 24.86 39.19
N SER A 213 -3.06 23.79 39.70
CA SER A 213 -2.46 22.86 40.66
C SER A 213 -3.14 21.51 40.63
N TYR A 214 -2.45 20.49 41.15
CA TYR A 214 -2.97 19.14 41.29
C TYR A 214 -2.55 18.52 42.63
N SER A 215 -3.44 17.75 43.25
CA SER A 215 -3.11 16.92 44.42
C SER A 215 -3.98 15.68 44.48
N LEU A 216 -3.52 14.63 45.14
CA LEU A 216 -4.38 13.49 45.48
C LEU A 216 -5.14 13.78 46.79
N ALA A 217 -6.47 13.84 46.73
CA ALA A 217 -7.37 14.05 47.87
C ALA A 217 -8.28 12.85 48.06
N GLY A 218 -8.20 12.17 49.20
CA GLY A 218 -9.07 11.00 49.48
C GLY A 218 -8.94 9.84 48.49
N GLY A 219 -7.81 9.75 47.76
CA GLY A 219 -7.61 8.76 46.69
C GLY A 219 -8.12 9.21 45.32
N LYS A 220 -8.62 10.45 45.19
CA LYS A 220 -9.11 11.05 43.95
C LYS A 220 -8.21 12.20 43.52
N GLY A 221 -8.05 12.39 42.22
CA GLY A 221 -7.28 13.49 41.65
C GLY A 221 -8.04 14.79 41.80
N HIS A 222 -7.54 15.70 42.63
CA HIS A 222 -8.12 17.02 42.85
C HIS A 222 -7.41 18.03 41.94
N PHE A 223 -8.17 18.62 41.02
CA PHE A 223 -7.67 19.57 40.04
C PHE A 223 -8.14 20.98 40.37
N VAL A 224 -7.20 21.93 40.37
CA VAL A 224 -7.53 23.36 40.32
C VAL A 224 -7.17 23.87 38.94
N VAL A 225 -8.12 24.51 38.27
CA VAL A 225 -8.00 24.96 36.88
C VAL A 225 -8.25 26.46 36.76
N VAL A 226 -7.80 27.05 35.65
CA VAL A 226 -8.27 28.39 35.27
C VAL A 226 -9.78 28.33 35.05
N THR A 227 -10.49 29.38 35.47
CA THR A 227 -11.95 29.43 35.56
C THR A 227 -12.64 28.96 34.26
N LEU A 228 -13.50 27.96 34.41
CA LEU A 228 -14.43 27.43 33.40
C LEU A 228 -15.65 28.34 33.26
N THR A 229 -16.41 28.18 32.17
CA THR A 229 -17.66 28.94 31.99
C THR A 229 -18.76 28.46 32.92
N GLU A 230 -18.72 27.19 33.30
CA GLU A 230 -19.67 26.49 34.16
C GLU A 230 -18.93 25.42 34.98
N ALA A 231 -19.54 24.91 36.05
CA ALA A 231 -18.98 23.75 36.76
C ALA A 231 -19.24 22.47 35.95
N PRO A 232 -18.26 21.55 35.81
CA PRO A 232 -18.52 20.27 35.16
C PRO A 232 -19.48 19.42 35.99
N ALA A 233 -20.24 18.56 35.33
CA ALA A 233 -21.15 17.62 35.99
C ALA A 233 -20.46 16.29 36.31
N ASN A 234 -21.04 15.53 37.22
CA ASN A 234 -20.61 14.16 37.50
C ASN A 234 -20.63 13.31 36.23
N ASN A 235 -19.60 12.50 36.02
CA ASN A 235 -19.36 11.68 34.84
C ASN A 235 -19.10 12.44 33.53
N ASP A 236 -18.89 13.75 33.57
CA ASP A 236 -18.31 14.45 32.42
C ASP A 236 -16.88 13.92 32.19
N THR A 237 -16.56 13.57 30.95
CA THR A 237 -15.27 12.99 30.60
C THR A 237 -14.34 14.05 30.05
N PHE A 238 -13.04 13.92 30.32
CA PHE A 238 -12.03 14.85 29.84
C PHE A 238 -10.73 14.13 29.49
N ILE A 239 -9.85 14.86 28.81
CA ILE A 239 -8.48 14.43 28.58
C ILE A 239 -7.49 15.47 29.10
N ILE A 240 -6.33 15.02 29.56
CA ILE A 240 -5.17 15.82 29.89
C ILE A 240 -4.13 15.66 28.78
N VAL A 241 -3.72 16.76 28.17
CA VAL A 241 -2.73 16.82 27.09
C VAL A 241 -1.55 17.70 27.43
#